data_AF-A0A4U4E4N2-F1
#
_entry.id   AF-A0A4U4E4N2-F1
#
_cell.length_a   1.000
_cell.length_b   1.000
_cell.length_c   1.000
_cell.angle_alpha   90.00
_cell.angle_beta   90.00
_cell.angle_gamma   90.00
#
_symmetry.space_group_name_H-M   'P 1'
#
loop_
_entity.id
_entity.type
_entity.pdbx_description
1 polymer ?
#
loop_
_entity_poly.entity_id
_entity_poly.type
_entity_poly.pdbx_seq_one_letter_code
_entity_poly.pdbx_strand_id
1 'polypeptide(L)'
;MDQTSLTKFISSFGEPIFLSLSILFNIYQFHTNRKEKSSSEIAEKVINHFFIPFQNSLGMNLYKKITNQNWEEIRTILITFKEKIDNSKETYYLSDNILLSINLLTPYLKLTSLNKKDFKNLNKYFQKFSKNYLKEHCYFRKILHLPIKGALHRLQFKLYGTHWNYLALVSKLAFIVFIFIIISPLYFTIIFYIANWVEKIAYFILNDLH
;
A
#
# COMPACT_ATOMS: atom_id res chain seq x y z
N MET A 1 -30.00 -11.98 41.58
CA MET A 1 -28.93 -11.45 40.70
C MET A 1 -29.25 -9.98 40.46
N ASP A 2 -28.46 -9.10 41.05
CA ASP A 2 -28.74 -7.67 41.13
C ASP A 2 -28.29 -6.98 39.85
N GLN A 3 -29.21 -6.38 39.09
CA GLN A 3 -28.95 -5.72 37.79
C GLN A 3 -28.08 -4.45 37.92
N THR A 4 -27.84 -4.01 39.15
CA THR A 4 -27.10 -2.80 39.50
C THR A 4 -25.57 -2.98 39.46
N SER A 5 -25.05 -4.21 39.57
CA SER A 5 -23.60 -4.48 39.55
C SER A 5 -23.04 -4.51 38.12
N LEU A 6 -23.77 -5.10 37.19
CA LEU A 6 -23.37 -5.27 35.78
C LEU A 6 -23.37 -3.92 35.03
N THR A 7 -24.32 -3.04 35.35
CA THR A 7 -24.40 -1.69 34.79
C THR A 7 -23.28 -0.77 35.30
N LYS A 8 -22.91 -0.86 36.59
CA LYS A 8 -21.74 -0.16 37.15
C LYS A 8 -20.40 -0.68 36.61
N PHE A 9 -20.31 -1.99 36.34
CA PHE A 9 -19.12 -2.59 35.73
C PHE A 9 -18.95 -2.13 34.28
N ILE A 10 -20.03 -2.14 33.49
CA ILE A 10 -20.02 -1.65 32.10
C ILE A 10 -19.70 -0.14 32.03
N SER A 11 -20.22 0.68 32.94
CA SER A 11 -19.90 2.12 32.96
C SER A 11 -18.45 2.38 33.38
N SER A 12 -17.93 1.66 34.38
CA SER A 12 -16.56 1.82 34.89
C SER A 12 -15.48 1.37 33.90
N PHE A 13 -15.74 0.37 33.06
CA PHE A 13 -14.82 -0.09 32.02
C PHE A 13 -15.06 0.59 30.66
N GLY A 14 -16.30 1.01 30.38
CA GLY A 14 -16.69 1.69 29.16
C GLY A 14 -16.07 3.08 29.04
N GLU A 15 -16.03 3.86 30.11
CA GLU A 15 -15.43 5.21 30.13
C GLU A 15 -13.94 5.24 29.77
N PRO A 16 -13.04 4.43 30.38
CA PRO A 16 -11.64 4.41 29.99
C PRO A 16 -11.41 3.85 28.57
N ILE A 17 -12.25 2.92 28.10
CA ILE A 17 -12.23 2.44 26.71
C ILE A 17 -12.63 3.57 25.75
N PHE A 18 -13.67 4.32 26.06
CA PHE A 18 -14.12 5.46 25.25
C PHE A 18 -13.08 6.59 25.24
N LEU A 19 -12.46 6.85 26.38
CA LEU A 19 -11.41 7.86 26.52
C LEU A 19 -10.16 7.47 25.71
N SER A 20 -9.74 6.20 25.77
CA SER A 20 -8.63 5.69 24.97
C SER A 20 -8.92 5.69 23.47
N LEU A 21 -10.13 5.31 23.05
CA LEU A 21 -10.59 5.46 21.66
C LEU A 21 -10.61 6.92 21.21
N SER A 22 -11.05 7.84 22.06
CA SER A 22 -11.09 9.29 21.77
C SER A 22 -9.70 9.89 21.67
N ILE A 23 -8.76 9.46 22.54
CA ILE A 23 -7.35 9.87 22.46
C ILE A 23 -6.70 9.30 21.21
N LEU A 24 -6.91 8.02 20.89
CA LEU A 24 -6.43 7.41 19.65
C LEU A 24 -6.99 8.11 18.41
N PHE A 25 -8.28 8.46 18.42
CA PHE A 25 -8.92 9.20 17.34
C PHE A 25 -8.38 10.62 17.22
N ASN A 26 -8.13 11.32 18.32
CA ASN A 26 -7.52 12.65 18.30
C ASN A 26 -6.05 12.61 17.87
N ILE A 27 -5.27 11.62 18.29
CA ILE A 27 -3.89 11.40 17.80
C ILE A 27 -3.92 11.11 16.30
N TYR A 28 -4.86 10.27 15.85
CA TYR A 28 -5.07 9.99 14.44
C TYR A 28 -5.40 11.26 13.66
N GLN A 29 -6.44 12.01 14.08
CA GLN A 29 -6.88 13.29 13.51
C GLN A 29 -5.75 14.32 13.48
N PHE A 30 -4.98 14.44 14.57
CA PHE A 30 -3.85 15.36 14.66
C PHE A 30 -2.74 15.01 13.67
N HIS A 31 -2.43 13.72 13.51
CA HIS A 31 -1.47 13.25 12.50
C HIS A 31 -1.99 13.34 11.07
N THR A 32 -3.29 13.17 10.83
CA THR A 32 -3.88 13.25 9.49
C THR A 32 -4.10 14.70 9.05
N ASN A 33 -4.57 15.58 9.93
CA ASN A 33 -4.82 17.00 9.61
C ASN A 33 -3.53 17.82 9.49
N ARG A 34 -2.40 17.34 10.05
CA ARG A 34 -1.08 17.94 9.84
C ARG A 34 -0.45 17.61 8.48
N LYS A 35 -1.01 16.68 7.68
CA LYS A 35 -0.57 16.56 6.28
C LYS A 35 -1.07 17.78 5.52
N GLU A 36 -0.16 18.71 5.28
CA GLU A 36 -0.44 20.05 4.75
C GLU A 36 -1.27 20.02 3.46
N LYS A 37 -2.27 20.91 3.38
CA LYS A 37 -3.11 21.16 2.20
C LYS A 37 -2.28 21.37 0.92
N SER A 38 -1.11 22.02 1.04
CA SER A 38 -0.13 22.22 -0.04
C SER A 38 0.46 20.91 -0.59
N SER A 39 0.80 19.96 0.29
CA SER A 39 1.31 18.64 -0.09
C SER A 39 0.25 17.83 -0.85
N SER A 40 -1.02 17.94 -0.45
CA SER A 40 -2.14 17.33 -1.16
C SER A 40 -2.34 17.92 -2.55
N GLU A 41 -2.29 19.25 -2.71
CA GLU A 41 -2.48 19.89 -4.01
C GLU A 41 -1.37 19.53 -5.01
N ILE A 42 -0.11 19.51 -4.55
CA ILE A 42 1.02 19.06 -5.37
C ILE A 42 0.85 17.59 -5.76
N ALA A 43 0.50 16.73 -4.80
CA ALA A 43 0.30 15.31 -5.07
C ALA A 43 -0.84 15.06 -6.08
N GLU A 44 -1.91 15.85 -6.00
CA GLU A 44 -3.04 15.78 -6.93
C GLU A 44 -2.62 16.19 -8.35
N LYS A 45 -1.90 17.31 -8.50
CA LYS A 45 -1.34 17.75 -9.79
C LYS A 45 -0.46 16.66 -10.40
N VAL A 46 0.49 16.13 -9.63
CA VAL A 46 1.43 15.11 -10.12
C VAL A 46 0.70 13.81 -10.51
N ILE A 47 -0.26 13.35 -9.70
CA ILE A 47 -1.04 12.13 -10.00
C ILE A 47 -1.90 12.27 -11.25
N ASN A 48 -2.65 13.36 -11.36
CA ASN A 48 -3.52 13.62 -12.50
C ASN A 48 -2.70 13.86 -13.78
N HIS A 49 -1.48 14.41 -13.66
CA HIS A 49 -0.63 14.67 -14.81
C HIS A 49 0.11 13.43 -15.31
N PHE A 50 0.81 12.69 -14.44
CA PHE A 50 1.71 11.60 -14.85
C PHE A 50 1.19 10.19 -14.64
N PHE A 51 0.36 9.95 -13.62
CA PHE A 51 0.08 8.58 -13.19
C PHE A 51 -1.29 8.08 -13.66
N ILE A 52 -2.34 8.88 -13.50
CA ILE A 52 -3.70 8.49 -13.93
C ILE A 52 -3.80 8.29 -15.44
N PRO A 53 -3.28 9.19 -16.31
CA PRO A 53 -3.41 9.01 -17.75
C PRO A 53 -2.74 7.74 -18.28
N PHE A 54 -1.68 7.28 -17.60
CA PHE A 54 -0.90 6.10 -17.99
C PHE A 54 -1.28 4.85 -17.20
N GLN A 55 -2.33 4.91 -16.37
CA GLN A 55 -2.69 3.81 -15.48
C GLN A 55 -3.05 2.53 -16.24
N ASN A 56 -3.84 2.65 -17.31
CA ASN A 56 -4.34 1.52 -18.09
C ASN A 56 -3.36 1.07 -19.20
N SER A 57 -2.30 1.84 -19.45
CA SER A 57 -1.26 1.52 -20.42
C SER A 57 0.02 1.10 -19.69
N LEU A 58 0.84 2.08 -19.31
CA LEU A 58 2.10 1.86 -18.61
C LEU A 58 1.89 1.07 -17.32
N GLY A 59 0.90 1.46 -16.51
CA GLY A 59 0.60 0.84 -15.21
C GLY A 59 0.30 -0.66 -15.28
N MET A 60 -0.31 -1.13 -16.38
CA MET A 60 -0.54 -2.55 -16.63
C MET A 60 0.71 -3.25 -17.18
N ASN A 61 1.53 -2.55 -17.95
CA ASN A 61 2.72 -3.11 -18.59
C ASN A 61 3.98 -3.10 -17.71
N LEU A 62 3.98 -2.38 -16.56
CA LEU A 62 5.10 -2.30 -15.58
C LEU A 62 5.68 -3.66 -15.14
N TYR A 63 4.93 -4.74 -15.25
CA TYR A 63 5.32 -6.05 -14.73
C TYR A 63 5.49 -7.10 -15.82
N LYS A 64 5.20 -6.74 -17.08
CA LYS A 64 5.40 -7.63 -18.21
C LYS A 64 6.85 -7.56 -18.65
N LYS A 65 7.40 -8.72 -19.00
CA LYS A 65 8.68 -8.78 -19.68
C LYS A 65 8.52 -8.21 -21.09
N ILE A 66 9.44 -7.37 -21.52
CA ILE A 66 9.50 -6.86 -22.87
C ILE A 66 10.06 -7.95 -23.80
N THR A 67 9.35 -8.18 -24.89
CA THR A 67 9.59 -9.17 -25.93
C THR A 67 9.40 -8.52 -27.30
N ASN A 68 9.83 -9.17 -28.39
CA ASN A 68 9.61 -8.64 -29.73
C ASN A 68 8.13 -8.35 -30.03
N GLN A 69 7.21 -9.15 -29.48
CA GLN A 69 5.78 -9.05 -29.76
C GLN A 69 5.12 -7.84 -29.11
N ASN A 70 5.58 -7.40 -27.94
CA ASN A 70 4.99 -6.30 -27.18
C ASN A 70 5.88 -5.05 -27.11
N TRP A 71 7.06 -5.08 -27.74
CA TRP A 71 8.04 -4.00 -27.63
C TRP A 71 7.52 -2.70 -28.19
N GLU A 72 6.99 -2.68 -29.41
CA GLU A 72 6.56 -1.43 -30.05
C GLU A 72 5.44 -0.75 -29.25
N GLU A 73 4.47 -1.50 -28.74
CA GLU A 73 3.42 -0.95 -27.87
C GLU A 73 4.02 -0.29 -26.61
N ILE A 74 4.91 -1.01 -25.90
CA ILE A 74 5.55 -0.50 -24.69
C ILE A 74 6.46 0.69 -25.00
N ARG A 75 7.15 0.66 -26.14
CA ARG A 75 8.03 1.74 -26.62
C ARG A 75 7.25 3.01 -26.86
N THR A 76 6.12 2.96 -27.57
CA THR A 76 5.26 4.13 -27.81
C THR A 76 4.78 4.72 -26.48
N ILE A 77 4.30 3.88 -25.56
CA ILE A 77 3.86 4.33 -24.23
C ILE A 77 5.00 5.03 -23.47
N LEU A 78 6.21 4.45 -23.50
CA LEU A 78 7.39 5.01 -22.83
C LEU A 78 7.85 6.33 -23.45
N ILE A 79 7.79 6.46 -24.78
CA ILE A 79 8.09 7.70 -25.50
C ILE A 79 7.10 8.78 -25.07
N THR A 80 5.79 8.53 -25.14
CA THR A 80 4.77 9.49 -24.75
C THR A 80 4.89 9.88 -23.26
N PHE A 81 5.21 8.92 -22.40
CA PHE A 81 5.45 9.20 -20.98
C PHE A 81 6.67 10.10 -20.77
N LYS A 82 7.76 9.82 -21.49
CA LYS A 82 8.99 10.62 -21.44
C LYS A 82 8.77 12.03 -21.98
N GLU A 83 8.10 12.18 -23.11
CA GLU A 83 7.74 13.49 -23.66
C GLU A 83 6.90 14.30 -22.68
N LYS A 84 5.98 13.64 -21.98
CA LYS A 84 5.17 14.32 -20.95
C LYS A 84 6.03 14.80 -19.79
N ILE A 85 7.02 14.02 -19.34
CA ILE A 85 8.00 14.45 -18.34
C ILE A 85 8.83 15.62 -18.84
N ASP A 86 9.39 15.51 -20.05
CA ASP A 86 10.31 16.50 -20.58
C ASP A 86 9.61 17.87 -20.84
N ASN A 87 8.29 17.87 -21.07
CA ASN A 87 7.50 19.07 -21.37
C ASN A 87 6.69 19.65 -20.18
N SER A 88 6.76 19.04 -18.99
CA SER A 88 5.91 19.39 -17.84
C SER A 88 6.71 20.08 -16.74
N LYS A 89 6.12 21.10 -16.11
CA LYS A 89 6.69 21.78 -14.94
C LYS A 89 6.56 20.91 -13.68
N GLU A 90 5.55 20.04 -13.65
CA GLU A 90 5.28 19.11 -12.57
C GLU A 90 6.40 18.06 -12.41
N THR A 91 7.27 17.90 -13.41
CA THR A 91 8.49 17.07 -13.36
C THR A 91 9.40 17.44 -12.19
N TYR A 92 9.40 18.71 -11.77
CA TYR A 92 10.17 19.16 -10.60
C TYR A 92 9.77 18.44 -9.30
N TYR A 93 8.53 17.96 -9.22
CA TYR A 93 8.03 17.24 -8.05
C TYR A 93 8.31 15.73 -8.12
N LEU A 94 8.78 15.23 -9.27
CA LEU A 94 9.18 13.84 -9.41
C LEU A 94 10.56 13.60 -8.80
N SER A 95 10.80 12.39 -8.32
CA SER A 95 12.08 12.02 -7.73
C SER A 95 13.13 11.76 -8.81
N ASP A 96 14.40 12.07 -8.51
CA ASP A 96 15.51 11.74 -9.41
C ASP A 96 15.55 10.25 -9.79
N ASN A 97 15.04 9.37 -8.93
CA ASN A 97 14.99 7.94 -9.20
C ASN A 97 14.12 7.59 -10.41
N ILE A 98 12.94 8.21 -10.57
CA ILE A 98 12.10 7.95 -11.74
C ILE A 98 12.72 8.57 -12.99
N LEU A 99 13.21 9.81 -12.88
CA LEU A 99 13.84 10.56 -13.97
C LEU A 99 15.09 9.85 -14.52
N LEU A 100 16.00 9.42 -13.64
CA LEU A 100 17.17 8.65 -14.04
C LEU A 100 16.78 7.31 -14.66
N SER A 101 15.76 6.63 -14.11
CA SER A 101 15.36 5.33 -14.61
C SER A 101 14.69 5.36 -15.98
N ILE A 102 13.90 6.40 -16.29
CA ILE A 102 13.36 6.60 -17.65
C ILE A 102 14.47 7.03 -18.61
N ASN A 103 15.44 7.84 -18.15
CA ASN A 103 16.56 8.26 -18.97
C ASN A 103 17.46 7.09 -19.39
N LEU A 104 17.65 6.08 -18.53
CA LEU A 104 18.35 4.83 -18.88
C LEU A 104 17.66 4.02 -19.99
N LEU A 105 16.35 4.22 -20.21
CA LEU A 105 15.60 3.57 -21.29
C LEU A 105 15.74 4.31 -22.62
N THR A 106 16.03 5.62 -22.60
CA THR A 106 16.12 6.49 -23.79
C THR A 106 16.97 5.94 -24.93
N PRO A 107 18.17 5.36 -24.70
CA PRO A 107 18.97 4.81 -25.79
C PRO A 107 18.23 3.74 -26.58
N TYR A 108 17.46 2.88 -25.90
CA TYR A 108 16.68 1.81 -26.52
C TYR A 108 15.45 2.33 -27.27
N LEU A 109 14.83 3.41 -26.79
CA LEU A 109 13.66 4.01 -27.45
C LEU A 109 13.98 4.57 -28.84
N LYS A 110 15.25 4.91 -29.10
CA LYS A 110 15.72 5.43 -30.40
C LYS A 110 16.10 4.34 -31.40
N LEU A 111 16.25 3.09 -30.96
CA LEU A 111 16.66 1.99 -31.82
C LEU A 111 15.49 1.49 -32.66
N THR A 112 15.74 1.23 -33.95
CA THR A 112 14.77 0.65 -34.89
C THR A 112 14.66 -0.86 -34.76
N SER A 113 15.70 -1.53 -34.27
CA SER A 113 15.69 -2.96 -33.97
C SER A 113 16.54 -3.26 -32.73
N LEU A 114 16.19 -4.34 -32.04
CA LEU A 114 16.86 -4.77 -30.81
C LEU A 114 17.35 -6.20 -30.97
N ASN A 115 18.60 -6.45 -30.63
CA ASN A 115 19.13 -7.81 -30.58
C ASN A 115 18.82 -8.47 -29.21
N LYS A 116 19.14 -9.77 -29.07
CA LYS A 116 18.90 -10.52 -27.81
C LYS A 116 19.59 -9.90 -26.58
N LYS A 117 20.78 -9.33 -26.75
CA LYS A 117 21.54 -8.67 -25.67
C LYS A 117 20.88 -7.35 -25.28
N ASP A 118 20.38 -6.60 -26.26
CA ASP A 118 19.65 -5.35 -26.03
C ASP A 118 18.36 -5.62 -25.26
N PHE A 119 17.58 -6.63 -25.65
CA PHE A 119 16.39 -7.04 -24.90
C PHE A 119 16.69 -7.42 -23.46
N LYS A 120 17.82 -8.08 -23.20
CA LYS A 120 18.24 -8.44 -21.83
C LYS A 120 18.51 -7.19 -20.99
N ASN A 121 19.26 -6.23 -21.53
CA ASN A 121 19.59 -4.98 -20.86
C ASN A 121 18.35 -4.07 -20.70
N LEU A 122 17.55 -3.94 -21.76
CA LEU A 122 16.28 -3.22 -21.77
C LEU A 122 15.37 -3.73 -20.66
N ASN A 123 15.16 -5.05 -20.55
CA ASN A 123 14.33 -5.63 -19.49
C ASN A 123 14.88 -5.31 -18.09
N LYS A 124 16.21 -5.34 -17.90
CA LYS A 124 16.84 -4.96 -16.62
C LYS A 124 16.55 -3.50 -16.27
N TYR A 125 16.71 -2.58 -17.21
CA TYR A 125 16.43 -1.17 -16.99
C TYR A 125 14.93 -0.89 -16.82
N PHE A 126 14.09 -1.58 -17.59
CA PHE A 126 12.64 -1.47 -17.52
C PHE A 126 12.11 -1.96 -16.17
N GLN A 127 12.70 -3.02 -15.62
CA GLN A 127 12.36 -3.50 -14.27
C GLN A 127 12.74 -2.46 -13.20
N LYS A 128 13.90 -1.81 -13.33
CA LYS A 128 14.32 -0.72 -12.43
C LYS A 128 13.36 0.47 -12.52
N PHE A 129 13.04 0.91 -13.73
CA PHE A 129 12.04 1.94 -13.99
C PHE A 129 10.70 1.58 -13.36
N SER A 130 10.22 0.36 -13.58
CA SER A 130 8.91 -0.07 -13.10
C SER A 130 8.81 -0.08 -11.58
N LYS A 131 9.91 -0.45 -10.89
CA LYS A 131 9.99 -0.37 -9.43
C LYS A 131 9.91 1.07 -8.94
N ASN A 132 10.63 1.98 -9.58
CA ASN A 132 10.65 3.41 -9.21
C ASN A 132 9.31 4.07 -9.49
N TYR A 133 8.75 3.86 -10.69
CA TYR A 133 7.41 4.33 -11.08
C TYR A 133 6.35 3.90 -10.06
N LEU A 134 6.32 2.62 -9.68
CA LEU A 134 5.34 2.12 -8.71
C LEU A 134 5.53 2.75 -7.33
N LYS A 135 6.78 2.86 -6.85
CA LYS A 135 7.09 3.47 -5.56
C LYS A 135 6.57 4.91 -5.51
N GLU A 136 6.78 5.64 -6.59
CA GLU A 136 6.41 7.05 -6.69
C GLU A 136 4.90 7.25 -6.84
N HIS A 137 4.26 6.44 -7.69
CA HIS A 137 2.81 6.42 -7.80
C HIS A 137 2.17 6.12 -6.43
N CYS A 138 2.68 5.13 -5.70
CA CYS A 138 2.20 4.80 -4.36
C CYS A 138 2.47 5.90 -3.32
N TYR A 139 3.58 6.62 -3.43
CA TYR A 139 3.89 7.75 -2.57
C TYR A 139 2.84 8.85 -2.70
N PHE A 140 2.56 9.32 -3.92
CA PHE A 140 1.56 10.36 -4.14
C PHE A 140 0.14 9.87 -3.79
N ARG A 141 -0.19 8.59 -4.05
CA ARG A 141 -1.49 8.03 -3.66
C ARG A 141 -1.67 8.02 -2.14
N LYS A 142 -0.60 7.74 -1.38
CA LYS A 142 -0.62 7.79 0.08
C LYS A 142 -0.80 9.21 0.63
N ILE A 143 -0.33 10.22 -0.09
CA ILE A 143 -0.59 11.63 0.26
C ILE A 143 -2.07 11.94 0.06
N LEU A 144 -2.66 11.50 -1.06
CA LEU A 144 -4.07 11.72 -1.40
C LEU A 144 -5.06 10.74 -0.76
N HIS A 145 -4.62 9.89 0.16
CA HIS A 145 -5.46 8.85 0.78
C HIS A 145 -6.15 7.89 -0.23
N LEU A 146 -5.54 7.71 -1.41
CA LEU A 146 -6.00 6.78 -2.43
C LEU A 146 -5.46 5.36 -2.17
N PRO A 147 -6.19 4.30 -2.57
CA PRO A 147 -5.77 2.92 -2.31
C PRO A 147 -4.44 2.59 -2.99
N ILE A 148 -3.46 2.10 -2.24
CA ILE A 148 -2.09 1.87 -2.71
C ILE A 148 -2.04 0.69 -3.68
N LYS A 149 -1.33 0.85 -4.80
CA LYS A 149 -1.14 -0.23 -5.79
C LYS A 149 -0.04 -1.17 -5.33
N GLY A 150 -0.43 -2.28 -4.70
CA GLY A 150 0.48 -3.27 -4.12
C GLY A 150 0.30 -4.68 -4.67
N ALA A 151 0.45 -5.66 -3.79
CA ALA A 151 0.33 -7.08 -4.09
C ALA A 151 -1.01 -7.46 -4.76
N LEU A 152 -2.11 -6.84 -4.32
CA LEU A 152 -3.46 -7.09 -4.82
C LEU A 152 -3.65 -6.59 -6.26
N HIS A 153 -3.12 -5.40 -6.59
CA HIS A 153 -3.08 -4.90 -7.97
C HIS A 153 -2.26 -5.83 -8.87
N ARG A 154 -1.18 -6.43 -8.35
CA ARG A 154 -0.39 -7.40 -9.13
C ARG A 154 -1.17 -8.69 -9.40
N LEU A 155 -1.97 -9.15 -8.43
CA LEU A 155 -2.82 -10.34 -8.60
C LEU A 155 -3.96 -10.08 -9.60
N GLN A 156 -4.69 -8.97 -9.44
CA GLN A 156 -5.87 -8.63 -10.24
C GLN A 156 -5.55 -8.58 -11.75
N PHE A 157 -4.38 -8.07 -12.10
CA PHE A 157 -3.95 -7.92 -13.49
C PHE A 157 -3.01 -9.05 -13.96
N LYS A 158 -2.86 -10.13 -13.19
CA LYS A 158 -1.96 -11.27 -13.48
C LYS A 158 -0.50 -10.85 -13.75
N LEU A 159 -0.02 -9.87 -12.98
CA LEU A 159 1.27 -9.18 -13.15
C LEU A 159 2.40 -9.81 -12.33
N TYR A 160 2.55 -11.14 -12.43
CA TYR A 160 3.61 -11.91 -11.78
C TYR A 160 4.57 -12.49 -12.81
N GLY A 161 5.87 -12.24 -12.63
CA GLY A 161 6.88 -12.67 -13.60
C GLY A 161 7.00 -14.20 -13.75
N THR A 162 6.53 -14.97 -12.77
CA THR A 162 6.52 -16.44 -12.75
C THR A 162 5.38 -16.96 -11.87
N HIS A 163 4.97 -18.22 -12.09
CA HIS A 163 3.98 -18.91 -11.25
C HIS A 163 4.38 -18.97 -9.76
N TRP A 164 5.69 -19.09 -9.48
CA TRP A 164 6.23 -19.07 -8.12
C TRP A 164 6.05 -17.74 -7.40
N ASN A 165 6.18 -16.62 -8.12
CA ASN A 165 5.91 -15.30 -7.56
C ASN A 165 4.43 -15.10 -7.24
N TYR A 166 3.53 -15.73 -8.02
CA TYR A 166 2.10 -15.78 -7.71
C TYR A 166 1.85 -16.59 -6.42
N LEU A 167 2.36 -17.82 -6.35
CA LEU A 167 2.19 -18.70 -5.19
C LEU A 167 2.73 -18.06 -3.90
N ALA A 168 3.91 -17.45 -3.94
CA ALA A 168 4.49 -16.78 -2.77
C ALA A 168 3.63 -15.58 -2.30
N LEU A 169 3.02 -14.86 -3.23
CA LEU A 169 2.20 -13.69 -2.92
C LEU A 169 0.82 -14.11 -2.38
N VAL A 170 0.20 -15.14 -2.96
CA VAL A 170 -1.02 -15.77 -2.43
C VAL A 170 -0.76 -16.37 -1.05
N SER A 171 0.37 -17.05 -0.86
CA SER A 171 0.77 -17.62 0.44
C SER A 171 0.92 -16.55 1.52
N LYS A 172 1.54 -15.40 1.21
CA LYS A 172 1.63 -14.28 2.17
C LYS A 172 0.27 -13.73 2.56
N LEU A 173 -0.66 -13.63 1.62
CA LEU A 173 -2.03 -13.19 1.91
C LEU A 173 -2.78 -14.22 2.75
N ALA A 174 -2.65 -15.50 2.40
CA ALA A 174 -3.24 -16.60 3.17
C ALA A 174 -2.70 -16.65 4.61
N PHE A 175 -1.40 -16.38 4.81
CA PHE A 175 -0.80 -16.30 6.13
C PHE A 175 -1.37 -15.16 6.99
N ILE A 176 -1.63 -13.99 6.39
CA ILE A 176 -2.29 -12.88 7.09
C ILE A 176 -3.72 -13.26 7.50
N VAL A 177 -4.47 -13.91 6.61
CA VAL A 177 -5.83 -14.42 6.92
C VAL A 177 -5.79 -15.47 8.02
N PHE A 178 -4.81 -16.38 7.98
CA PHE A 178 -4.59 -17.41 8.99
C PHE A 178 -4.30 -16.82 10.37
N ILE A 179 -3.42 -15.80 10.44
CA ILE A 179 -3.18 -15.03 11.67
C ILE A 179 -4.50 -14.45 12.19
N PHE A 180 -5.30 -13.85 11.32
CA PHE A 180 -6.57 -13.24 11.73
C PHE A 180 -7.59 -14.27 12.23
N ILE A 181 -7.66 -15.45 11.61
CA ILE A 181 -8.63 -16.49 11.98
C ILE A 181 -8.20 -17.25 13.24
N ILE A 182 -6.91 -17.47 13.47
CA ILE A 182 -6.45 -18.32 14.59
C ILE A 182 -5.96 -17.49 15.78
N ILE A 183 -5.16 -16.44 15.54
CA ILE A 183 -4.55 -15.67 16.62
C ILE A 183 -5.55 -14.68 17.21
N SER A 184 -6.44 -14.09 16.41
CA SER A 184 -7.42 -13.15 16.94
C SER A 184 -8.39 -13.80 17.95
N PRO A 185 -8.98 -14.99 17.68
CA PRO A 185 -9.84 -15.64 18.67
C PRO A 185 -9.08 -16.10 19.91
N LEU A 186 -7.85 -16.60 19.77
CA LEU A 186 -6.98 -16.96 20.90
C LEU A 186 -6.69 -15.75 21.80
N TYR A 187 -6.46 -14.58 21.21
CA TYR A 187 -6.27 -13.35 21.96
C TYR A 187 -7.54 -12.96 22.74
N PHE A 188 -8.71 -13.05 22.09
CA PHE A 188 -9.99 -12.77 22.75
C PHE A 188 -10.33 -13.78 23.87
N THR A 189 -10.03 -15.07 23.69
CA THR A 189 -10.28 -16.07 24.75
C THR A 189 -9.37 -15.89 25.95
N ILE A 190 -8.10 -15.53 25.75
CA ILE A 190 -7.17 -15.23 26.85
C ILE A 190 -7.64 -14.01 27.64
N ILE A 191 -8.03 -12.92 26.96
CA ILE A 191 -8.56 -11.72 27.62
C ILE A 191 -9.82 -12.06 28.43
N PHE A 192 -10.74 -12.82 27.84
CA PHE A 192 -11.97 -13.24 28.52
C PHE A 192 -11.66 -14.08 29.77
N TYR A 193 -10.68 -14.97 29.69
CA TYR A 193 -10.25 -15.80 30.82
C TYR A 193 -9.64 -14.97 31.96
N ILE A 194 -8.78 -13.99 31.63
CA ILE A 194 -8.19 -13.08 32.61
C ILE A 194 -9.28 -12.22 33.26
N ALA A 195 -10.21 -11.67 32.49
CA ALA A 195 -11.31 -10.87 33.02
C ALA A 195 -12.17 -11.66 34.02
N ASN A 196 -12.50 -12.91 33.69
CA ASN A 196 -13.28 -13.81 34.56
C ASN A 196 -12.50 -14.19 35.84
N TRP A 197 -11.17 -14.32 35.75
CA TRP A 197 -10.32 -14.57 36.92
C TRP A 197 -10.25 -13.36 37.86
N VAL A 198 -10.11 -12.15 37.29
CA VAL A 198 -10.17 -10.88 38.04
C VAL A 198 -11.52 -10.71 38.73
N GLU A 199 -12.63 -11.03 38.04
CA GLU A 199 -13.97 -10.98 38.63
C GLU A 199 -14.12 -11.94 39.83
N LYS A 200 -13.62 -13.18 39.71
CA LYS A 200 -13.63 -14.14 40.82
C LYS A 200 -12.79 -13.70 42.01
N ILE A 201 -11.62 -13.11 41.78
CA ILE A 201 -10.78 -12.57 42.86
C ILE A 201 -11.45 -11.39 43.53
N ALA A 202 -12.04 -10.47 42.75
CA ALA A 202 -12.79 -9.35 43.31
C ALA A 202 -13.96 -9.84 44.17
N TYR A 203 -14.69 -10.86 43.72
CA TYR A 203 -15.76 -11.49 44.48
C TYR A 203 -15.27 -12.14 45.78
N PHE A 204 -14.13 -12.82 45.74
CA PHE A 204 -13.53 -13.46 46.92
C PHE A 204 -13.09 -12.42 47.97
N ILE A 205 -12.41 -11.36 47.54
CA ILE A 205 -11.97 -10.26 48.41
C ILE A 205 -13.18 -9.54 49.04
N LEU A 206 -14.27 -9.33 48.29
CA LEU A 206 -15.47 -8.68 48.79
C LEU A 206 -16.26 -9.53 49.81
N ASN A 207 -16.24 -10.86 49.69
CA ASN A 207 -16.90 -11.75 50.64
C ASN A 207 -16.08 -12.01 51.91
N ASP A 208 -14.75 -11.99 51.85
CA ASP A 208 -13.88 -12.13 53.04
C ASP A 208 -13.89 -10.88 53.94
N LEU A 209 -14.39 -9.75 53.44
CA LEU A 209 -14.52 -8.48 54.17
C LEU A 209 -15.84 -8.35 54.96
N HIS A 210 -16.68 -9.39 54.97
CA HIS A 210 -18.03 -9.39 55.54
C HIS A 210 -18.22 -10.47 56.62
#